data_AF-A0A6A0IHI0-F1
#
_entry.id   AF-A0A6A0IHI0-F1
#
_cell.length_a   1.000
_cell.length_b   1.000
_cell.length_c   1.000
_cell.angle_alpha   90.00
_cell.angle_beta   90.00
_cell.angle_gamma   90.00
#
_symmetry.space_group_name_H-M   'P 1'
#
loop_
_entity.id
_entity.type
_entity.pdbx_description
1 polymer ?
#
loop_
_entity_poly.entity_id
_entity_poly.type
_entity_poly.pdbx_seq_one_letter_code
_entity_poly.pdbx_strand_id
1 'polypeptide(L)'
;MASKGVRVMTATVESGRGRAATARGRWARFAVLLALSVAVSGCNKFKSKQLIREGNAYFKEQLYEDALKKYEEAQTLDPEEVRLHKFVAMGNMALYNPGSTHEKDKRALENAIKHFKTYLAARPDDDKAAKYLVTTYMNAQMFDDAIQYFKDWNQNHPSDTQAVQTIAMLYAKKGDFEQSMVWQKKRSELEPTNAEVFYTMGVTYWEKARNTPEEEMTPEARRVLVDAGMQALQKASELKVDYFEAMVYINLMYREYAKLEADEAKKAELLAQADQWQKKALEARARALQKQREEAAAKNPLEAL
;
A
#
# COMPACT_ATOMS: atom_id res chain seq x y z
N MET A 1 35.01 -87.91 -50.48
CA MET A 1 34.93 -86.49 -50.89
C MET A 1 34.45 -85.65 -49.71
N ALA A 2 35.07 -84.48 -49.53
CA ALA A 2 34.74 -83.36 -48.61
C ALA A 2 34.91 -83.64 -47.09
N SER A 3 36.02 -83.24 -46.45
CA SER A 3 36.39 -81.87 -45.99
C SER A 3 35.49 -81.32 -44.88
N LYS A 4 35.97 -81.40 -43.62
CA LYS A 4 35.48 -80.61 -42.49
C LYS A 4 36.60 -79.67 -42.04
N GLY A 5 36.49 -78.39 -42.39
CA GLY A 5 37.36 -77.32 -41.90
C GLY A 5 36.92 -76.86 -40.52
N VAL A 6 37.87 -76.85 -39.58
CA VAL A 6 37.72 -76.28 -38.24
C VAL A 6 37.89 -74.75 -38.35
N ARG A 7 36.90 -73.99 -37.89
CA ARG A 7 36.98 -72.52 -37.81
C ARG A 7 37.18 -72.11 -36.36
N VAL A 8 38.38 -71.66 -36.04
CA VAL A 8 38.72 -71.07 -34.73
C VAL A 8 38.20 -69.64 -34.71
N MET A 9 37.21 -69.36 -33.87
CA MET A 9 36.78 -67.99 -33.55
C MET A 9 37.67 -67.45 -32.43
N THR A 10 38.56 -66.52 -32.79
CA THR A 10 39.28 -65.69 -31.81
C THR A 10 38.34 -64.60 -31.30
N ALA A 11 37.89 -64.73 -30.04
CA ALA A 11 37.20 -63.66 -29.34
C ALA A 11 38.22 -62.60 -28.88
N THR A 12 38.24 -61.44 -29.53
CA THR A 12 38.93 -60.26 -29.03
C THR A 12 38.12 -59.67 -27.87
N VAL A 13 38.63 -59.81 -26.65
CA VAL A 13 38.12 -59.10 -25.46
C VAL A 13 38.53 -57.63 -25.59
N GLU A 14 37.66 -56.80 -26.17
CA GLU A 14 37.79 -55.35 -26.08
C GLU A 14 37.52 -54.90 -24.64
N SER A 15 38.56 -54.39 -23.99
CA SER A 15 38.52 -53.98 -22.59
C SER A 15 37.53 -52.83 -22.35
N GLY A 16 36.56 -53.03 -21.44
CA GLY A 16 35.57 -52.02 -21.02
C GLY A 16 36.13 -50.83 -20.21
N ARG A 17 37.46 -50.59 -20.23
CA ARG A 17 38.13 -49.53 -19.44
C ARG A 17 37.92 -48.12 -19.99
N GLY A 18 37.51 -47.95 -21.25
CA GLY A 18 37.33 -46.63 -21.88
C GLY A 18 36.06 -45.87 -21.49
N ARG A 19 34.96 -46.56 -21.15
CA ARG A 19 33.66 -45.94 -20.85
C ARG A 19 33.55 -45.34 -19.44
N ALA A 20 34.24 -45.91 -18.45
CA ALA A 20 34.22 -45.42 -17.07
C ALA A 20 35.11 -44.18 -16.84
N ALA A 21 36.25 -44.10 -17.53
CA ALA A 21 37.17 -42.95 -17.44
C ALA A 21 36.58 -41.69 -18.07
N THR A 22 35.84 -41.84 -19.18
CA THR A 22 35.15 -40.75 -19.88
C THR A 22 33.96 -40.21 -19.08
N ALA A 23 33.24 -41.07 -18.37
CA ALA A 23 32.19 -40.64 -17.45
C ALA A 23 32.76 -39.83 -16.27
N ARG A 24 33.79 -40.33 -15.57
CA ARG A 24 34.44 -39.59 -14.46
C ARG A 24 35.01 -38.23 -14.87
N GLY A 25 35.63 -38.15 -16.04
CA GLY A 25 36.14 -36.88 -16.59
C GLY A 25 35.01 -35.88 -16.93
N ARG A 26 33.87 -36.38 -17.40
CA ARG A 26 32.66 -35.55 -17.61
C ARG A 26 32.09 -35.03 -16.29
N TRP A 27 31.97 -35.88 -15.26
CA TRP A 27 31.50 -35.47 -13.92
C TRP A 27 32.46 -34.48 -13.25
N ALA A 28 33.77 -34.67 -13.34
CA ALA A 28 34.75 -33.75 -12.79
C ALA A 28 34.71 -32.38 -13.51
N ARG A 29 34.60 -32.35 -14.84
CA ARG A 29 34.41 -31.10 -15.59
C ARG A 29 33.10 -30.41 -15.24
N PHE A 30 32.01 -31.18 -15.08
CA PHE A 30 30.72 -30.64 -14.66
C PHE A 30 30.79 -30.05 -13.24
N ALA A 31 31.48 -30.71 -12.30
CA ALA A 31 31.68 -30.23 -10.94
C ALA A 31 32.53 -28.94 -10.88
N VAL A 32 33.58 -28.83 -11.69
CA VAL A 32 34.41 -27.61 -11.79
C VAL A 32 33.61 -26.45 -12.40
N LEU A 33 32.84 -26.70 -13.47
CA LEU A 33 31.97 -25.69 -14.08
C LEU A 33 30.88 -25.22 -13.11
N LEU A 34 30.30 -26.13 -12.33
CA LEU A 34 29.32 -25.81 -11.30
C LEU A 34 29.93 -25.00 -10.15
N ALA A 35 31.15 -25.35 -9.70
CA ALA A 35 31.83 -24.59 -8.65
C ALA A 35 32.20 -23.16 -9.13
N LEU A 36 32.64 -23.02 -10.38
CA LEU A 36 32.93 -21.72 -10.99
C LEU A 36 31.67 -20.86 -11.16
N SER A 37 30.55 -21.45 -11.58
CA SER A 37 29.29 -20.70 -11.73
C SER A 37 28.78 -20.20 -10.37
N VAL A 38 28.81 -21.03 -9.33
CA VAL A 38 28.43 -20.65 -7.96
C VAL A 38 29.35 -19.54 -7.41
N ALA A 39 30.66 -19.63 -7.65
CA ALA A 39 31.61 -18.61 -7.20
C ALA A 39 31.39 -17.25 -7.88
N VAL A 40 31.16 -17.24 -9.20
CA VAL A 40 30.87 -16.00 -9.96
C VAL A 40 29.55 -15.38 -9.50
N SER A 41 28.49 -16.19 -9.33
CA SER A 41 27.22 -15.71 -8.79
C SER A 41 27.38 -15.13 -7.37
N GLY A 42 28.20 -15.74 -6.51
CA GLY A 42 28.50 -15.22 -5.18
C GLY A 42 29.19 -13.85 -5.21
N CYS A 43 30.20 -13.68 -6.06
CA CYS A 43 30.89 -12.39 -6.25
C CYS A 43 29.96 -11.30 -6.78
N ASN A 44 29.08 -11.63 -7.74
CA ASN A 44 28.12 -10.68 -8.29
C ASN A 44 27.13 -10.19 -7.22
N LYS A 45 26.60 -11.10 -6.40
CA LYS A 45 25.70 -10.75 -5.28
C LYS A 45 26.38 -9.86 -4.24
N PHE A 46 27.65 -10.13 -3.93
CA PHE A 46 28.41 -9.29 -3.01
C PHE A 46 28.61 -7.87 -3.57
N LYS A 47 29.03 -7.77 -4.84
CA LYS A 47 29.23 -6.48 -5.51
C LYS A 47 27.93 -5.70 -5.66
N SER A 48 26.82 -6.36 -5.99
CA SER A 48 25.48 -5.76 -6.02
C SER A 48 25.12 -5.13 -4.67
N LYS A 49 25.32 -5.84 -3.55
CA LYS A 49 25.07 -5.28 -2.21
C LYS A 49 25.92 -4.06 -1.88
N GLN A 50 27.15 -3.98 -2.38
CA GLN A 50 27.98 -2.79 -2.22
C GLN A 50 27.41 -1.60 -2.99
N LEU A 51 27.05 -1.81 -4.26
CA LEU A 51 26.44 -0.78 -5.10
C LEU A 51 25.11 -0.29 -4.51
N ILE A 52 24.30 -1.18 -3.92
CA ILE A 52 23.08 -0.78 -3.19
C ILE A 52 23.40 0.13 -2.00
N ARG A 53 24.48 -0.15 -1.24
CA ARG A 53 24.89 0.72 -0.13
C ARG A 53 25.35 2.09 -0.62
N GLU A 54 26.11 2.14 -1.71
CA GLU A 54 26.55 3.39 -2.35
C GLU A 54 25.33 4.18 -2.87
N GLY A 55 24.41 3.53 -3.57
CA GLY A 55 23.17 4.15 -4.03
C GLY A 55 22.32 4.68 -2.87
N ASN A 56 22.24 3.95 -1.76
CA ASN A 56 21.54 4.41 -0.55
C ASN A 56 22.23 5.63 0.09
N ALA A 57 23.56 5.76 -0.02
CA ALA A 57 24.28 6.95 0.44
C ALA A 57 23.91 8.17 -0.42
N TYR A 58 24.00 8.03 -1.75
CA TYR A 58 23.54 9.07 -2.68
C TYR A 58 22.07 9.46 -2.46
N PHE A 59 21.20 8.48 -2.21
CA PHE A 59 19.78 8.74 -1.93
C PHE A 59 19.58 9.57 -0.67
N LYS A 60 20.34 9.32 0.41
CA LYS A 60 20.28 10.13 1.64
C LYS A 60 20.74 11.57 1.41
N GLU A 61 21.69 11.76 0.51
CA GLU A 61 22.18 13.08 0.05
C GLU A 61 21.25 13.71 -1.00
N GLN A 62 20.11 13.07 -1.32
CA GLN A 62 19.14 13.50 -2.32
C GLN A 62 19.68 13.55 -3.76
N LEU A 63 20.80 12.88 -4.01
CA LEU A 63 21.40 12.70 -5.32
C LEU A 63 20.73 11.51 -6.03
N TYR A 64 19.44 11.65 -6.36
CA TYR A 64 18.60 10.54 -6.82
C TYR A 64 19.05 9.94 -8.16
N GLU A 65 19.55 10.76 -9.09
CA GLU A 65 20.06 10.26 -10.38
C GLU A 65 21.30 9.38 -10.19
N ASP A 66 22.22 9.78 -9.31
CA ASP A 66 23.42 9.00 -9.01
C ASP A 66 23.08 7.74 -8.21
N ALA A 67 22.11 7.82 -7.31
CA ALA A 67 21.55 6.64 -6.65
C ALA A 67 20.99 5.63 -7.67
N LEU A 68 20.20 6.09 -8.64
CA LEU A 68 19.62 5.24 -9.68
C LEU A 68 20.68 4.58 -10.57
N LYS A 69 21.77 5.27 -10.93
CA LYS A 69 22.90 4.66 -11.65
C LYS A 69 23.48 3.47 -10.86
N LYS A 70 23.71 3.65 -9.56
CA LYS A 70 24.21 2.56 -8.69
C LYS A 70 23.23 1.41 -8.56
N TYR A 71 21.93 1.70 -8.51
CA TYR A 71 20.92 0.65 -8.50
C TYR A 71 20.82 -0.10 -9.84
N GLU A 72 20.99 0.56 -10.97
CA GLU A 72 21.01 -0.08 -12.30
C GLU A 72 22.23 -1.00 -12.46
N GLU A 73 23.41 -0.55 -12.04
CA GLU A 73 24.61 -1.39 -11.97
C GLU A 73 24.39 -2.62 -11.06
N ALA A 74 23.76 -2.41 -9.89
CA ALA A 74 23.44 -3.49 -8.96
C ALA A 74 22.43 -4.50 -9.56
N GLN A 75 21.46 -4.01 -10.33
CA GLN A 75 20.42 -4.84 -10.95
C GLN A 75 21.00 -5.72 -12.05
N THR A 76 21.98 -5.21 -12.80
CA THR A 76 22.70 -5.98 -13.82
C THR A 76 23.47 -7.16 -13.19
N LEU A 77 24.00 -6.98 -11.97
CA LEU A 77 24.78 -8.01 -11.28
C LEU A 77 23.90 -9.04 -10.54
N ASP A 78 22.79 -8.60 -9.95
CA ASP A 78 21.88 -9.45 -9.20
C ASP A 78 20.41 -9.06 -9.48
N PRO A 79 19.86 -9.48 -10.64
CA PRO A 79 18.49 -9.12 -11.04
C PRO A 79 17.42 -9.72 -10.12
N GLU A 80 17.77 -10.74 -9.31
CA GLU A 80 16.89 -11.43 -8.38
C GLU A 80 16.79 -10.73 -7.00
N GLU A 81 17.59 -9.68 -6.74
CA GLU A 81 17.52 -8.94 -5.48
C GLU A 81 16.25 -8.08 -5.43
N VAL A 82 15.17 -8.68 -4.93
CA VAL A 82 13.84 -8.06 -4.81
C VAL A 82 13.90 -6.68 -4.16
N ARG A 83 14.71 -6.47 -3.11
CA ARG A 83 14.77 -5.17 -2.40
C ARG A 83 15.23 -4.02 -3.28
N LEU A 84 15.98 -4.32 -4.34
CA LEU A 84 16.44 -3.33 -5.29
C LEU A 84 15.28 -2.60 -5.97
N HIS A 85 14.19 -3.31 -6.26
CA HIS A 85 13.00 -2.71 -6.84
C HIS A 85 12.43 -1.60 -5.95
N LYS A 86 12.40 -1.76 -4.62
CA LYS A 86 11.96 -0.70 -3.71
C LYS A 86 12.85 0.54 -3.80
N PHE A 87 14.17 0.36 -3.86
CA PHE A 87 15.11 1.50 -3.94
C PHE A 87 15.03 2.22 -5.28
N VAL A 88 14.95 1.49 -6.39
CA VAL A 88 14.75 2.06 -7.73
C VAL A 88 13.41 2.80 -7.78
N ALA A 89 12.35 2.23 -7.23
CA ALA A 89 11.04 2.86 -7.20
C ALA A 89 11.05 4.17 -6.41
N MET A 90 11.67 4.18 -5.22
CA MET A 90 11.81 5.38 -4.39
C MET A 90 12.66 6.47 -5.08
N GLY A 91 13.76 6.10 -5.76
CA GLY A 91 14.59 7.05 -6.51
C GLY A 91 13.81 7.72 -7.64
N ASN A 92 13.06 6.93 -8.40
CA ASN A 92 12.22 7.46 -9.47
C ASN A 92 11.02 8.27 -8.94
N MET A 93 10.41 7.85 -7.83
CA MET A 93 9.36 8.61 -7.14
C MET A 93 9.84 9.99 -6.71
N ALA A 94 11.09 10.10 -6.23
CA ALA A 94 11.67 11.35 -5.81
C ALA A 94 12.03 12.29 -6.98
N LEU A 95 12.33 11.74 -8.16
CA LEU A 95 12.57 12.51 -9.38
C LEU A 95 11.29 12.95 -10.10
N TYR A 96 10.16 12.28 -9.84
CA TYR A 96 8.90 12.63 -10.46
C TYR A 96 8.41 14.00 -9.99
N ASN A 97 8.14 14.89 -10.96
CA ASN A 97 7.51 16.19 -10.73
C ASN A 97 6.01 16.14 -11.10
N PRO A 98 5.09 16.23 -10.13
CA PRO A 98 3.64 16.19 -10.39
C PRO A 98 3.18 17.23 -11.41
N GLY A 99 2.34 16.81 -12.35
CA GLY A 99 1.81 17.66 -13.41
C GLY A 99 2.80 17.99 -14.55
N SER A 100 4.06 17.58 -14.47
CA SER A 100 5.01 17.73 -15.57
C SER A 100 4.66 16.83 -16.76
N THR A 101 4.78 17.39 -17.97
CA THR A 101 4.59 16.66 -19.23
C THR A 101 5.91 16.24 -19.87
N HIS A 102 7.06 16.54 -19.24
CA HIS A 102 8.37 16.23 -19.78
C HIS A 102 8.63 14.71 -19.74
N GLU A 103 9.22 14.16 -20.81
CA GLU A 103 9.42 12.71 -20.97
C GLU A 103 10.22 12.06 -19.85
N LYS A 104 11.24 12.75 -19.33
CA LYS A 104 12.01 12.29 -18.16
C LYS A 104 11.14 12.05 -16.91
N ASP A 105 10.15 12.91 -16.68
CA ASP A 105 9.29 12.85 -15.49
C ASP A 105 8.23 11.75 -15.66
N LYS A 106 7.68 11.61 -16.88
CA LYS A 106 6.83 10.47 -17.24
C LYS A 106 7.54 9.13 -17.04
N ARG A 107 8.79 9.03 -17.52
CA ARG A 107 9.60 7.82 -17.35
C ARG A 107 9.90 7.53 -15.89
N ALA A 108 10.19 8.56 -15.09
CA ALA A 108 10.37 8.40 -13.65
C ALA A 108 9.08 7.87 -13.00
N LEU A 109 7.92 8.45 -13.31
CA LEU A 109 6.62 7.97 -12.82
C LEU A 109 6.37 6.50 -13.17
N GLU A 110 6.53 6.14 -14.45
CA GLU A 110 6.33 4.77 -14.94
C GLU A 110 7.26 3.77 -14.24
N ASN A 111 8.54 4.13 -14.09
CA ASN A 111 9.52 3.30 -13.38
C ASN A 111 9.19 3.16 -11.90
N ALA A 112 8.77 4.24 -11.23
CA ALA A 112 8.37 4.21 -9.83
C ALA A 112 7.22 3.21 -9.63
N ILE A 113 6.15 3.33 -10.41
CA ILE A 113 4.98 2.45 -10.34
C ILE A 113 5.38 1.00 -10.65
N LYS A 114 6.10 0.75 -11.76
CA LYS A 114 6.51 -0.59 -12.18
C LYS A 114 7.33 -1.30 -11.10
N HIS A 115 8.33 -0.61 -10.54
CA HIS A 115 9.21 -1.21 -9.55
C HIS A 115 8.51 -1.39 -8.19
N PHE A 116 7.64 -0.48 -7.77
CA PHE A 116 6.83 -0.70 -6.56
C PHE A 116 5.89 -1.91 -6.72
N LYS A 117 5.20 -2.04 -7.86
CA LYS A 117 4.35 -3.22 -8.14
C LYS A 117 5.16 -4.52 -8.10
N THR A 118 6.34 -4.53 -8.71
CA THR A 118 7.23 -5.70 -8.72
C THR A 118 7.69 -6.05 -7.30
N TYR A 119 8.05 -5.05 -6.50
CA TYR A 119 8.45 -5.24 -5.12
C TYR A 119 7.31 -5.82 -4.26
N LEU A 120 6.12 -5.24 -4.36
CA LEU A 120 4.94 -5.63 -3.58
C LEU A 120 4.45 -7.03 -3.96
N ALA A 121 4.59 -7.45 -5.22
CA ALA A 121 4.27 -8.83 -5.62
C ALA A 121 5.13 -9.87 -4.86
N ALA A 122 6.35 -9.52 -4.46
CA ALA A 122 7.25 -10.39 -3.70
C ALA A 122 7.23 -10.13 -2.18
N ARG A 123 6.76 -8.95 -1.76
CA ARG A 123 6.72 -8.49 -0.36
C ARG A 123 5.37 -7.83 -0.06
N PRO A 124 4.27 -8.61 -0.03
CA PRO A 124 2.94 -8.03 0.09
C PRO A 124 2.67 -7.35 1.43
N ASP A 125 3.36 -7.75 2.49
CA ASP A 125 3.16 -7.22 3.84
C ASP A 125 3.95 -5.93 4.13
N ASP A 126 4.60 -5.32 3.13
CA ASP A 126 5.31 -4.05 3.31
C ASP A 126 4.38 -2.84 3.12
N ASP A 127 3.62 -2.52 4.17
CA ASP A 127 2.69 -1.38 4.22
C ASP A 127 3.32 -0.06 3.79
N LYS A 128 4.62 0.13 4.08
CA LYS A 128 5.33 1.37 3.74
C LYS A 128 5.54 1.47 2.23
N ALA A 129 5.90 0.38 1.56
CA ALA A 129 5.99 0.33 0.11
C ALA A 129 4.61 0.49 -0.55
N ALA A 130 3.56 -0.12 0.00
CA ALA A 130 2.19 0.06 -0.48
C ALA A 130 1.76 1.53 -0.40
N LYS A 131 2.03 2.20 0.73
CA LYS A 131 1.79 3.65 0.89
C LYS A 131 2.55 4.48 -0.13
N TYR A 132 3.81 4.17 -0.41
CA TYR A 132 4.57 4.88 -1.45
C TYR A 132 3.94 4.73 -2.83
N LEU A 133 3.52 3.52 -3.22
CA LEU A 133 2.82 3.29 -4.48
C LEU A 133 1.52 4.11 -4.58
N VAL A 134 0.72 4.10 -3.51
CA VAL A 134 -0.50 4.93 -3.42
C VAL A 134 -0.15 6.42 -3.59
N THR A 135 0.84 6.93 -2.86
CA THR A 135 1.28 8.33 -2.99
C THR A 135 1.75 8.65 -4.41
N THR A 136 2.50 7.76 -5.06
CA THR A 136 2.93 7.93 -6.45
C THR A 136 1.73 8.07 -7.38
N TYR A 137 0.73 7.19 -7.26
CA TYR A 137 -0.50 7.26 -8.04
C TYR A 137 -1.31 8.54 -7.77
N MET A 138 -1.47 8.90 -6.50
CA MET A 138 -2.21 10.09 -6.06
C MET A 138 -1.58 11.38 -6.62
N ASN A 139 -0.25 11.51 -6.53
CA ASN A 139 0.48 12.67 -7.04
C ASN A 139 0.37 12.78 -8.57
N ALA A 140 0.26 11.65 -9.26
CA ALA A 140 0.05 11.61 -10.70
C ALA A 140 -1.44 11.70 -11.12
N GLN A 141 -2.37 11.78 -10.16
CA GLN A 141 -3.82 11.73 -10.37
C GLN A 141 -4.29 10.52 -11.20
N MET A 142 -3.51 9.42 -11.18
CA MET A 142 -3.79 8.17 -11.89
C MET A 142 -4.71 7.28 -11.05
N PHE A 143 -5.90 7.78 -10.72
CA PHE A 143 -6.84 7.11 -9.81
C PHE A 143 -7.33 5.78 -10.36
N ASP A 144 -7.67 5.71 -11.65
CA ASP A 144 -8.22 4.49 -12.27
C ASP A 144 -7.22 3.34 -12.29
N ASP A 145 -5.96 3.61 -12.64
CA ASP A 145 -4.90 2.59 -12.63
C ASP A 145 -4.60 2.09 -11.22
N ALA A 146 -4.64 2.99 -10.23
CA ALA A 146 -4.48 2.62 -8.83
C ALA A 146 -5.64 1.74 -8.35
N ILE A 147 -6.88 2.16 -8.63
CA ILE A 147 -8.09 1.41 -8.28
C ILE A 147 -8.05 0.01 -8.89
N GLN A 148 -7.72 -0.10 -10.18
CA GLN A 148 -7.62 -1.39 -10.84
C GLN A 148 -6.55 -2.28 -10.19
N TYR A 149 -5.36 -1.74 -9.93
CA TYR A 149 -4.30 -2.49 -9.27
C TYR A 149 -4.71 -3.02 -7.89
N PHE A 150 -5.32 -2.18 -7.04
CA PHE A 150 -5.73 -2.61 -5.70
C PHE A 150 -6.96 -3.53 -5.74
N LYS A 151 -7.83 -3.43 -6.76
CA LYS A 151 -8.91 -4.40 -6.97
C LYS A 151 -8.35 -5.78 -7.32
N ASP A 152 -7.37 -5.85 -8.22
CA ASP A 152 -6.69 -7.10 -8.58
C ASP A 152 -5.91 -7.66 -7.37
N TRP A 153 -5.29 -6.79 -6.57
CA TRP A 153 -4.67 -7.19 -5.30
C TRP A 153 -5.68 -7.82 -4.34
N ASN A 154 -6.81 -7.15 -4.12
CA ASN A 154 -7.87 -7.59 -3.22
C ASN A 154 -8.54 -8.89 -3.71
N GLN A 155 -8.52 -9.22 -5.01
CA GLN A 155 -9.01 -10.52 -5.49
C GLN A 155 -8.19 -11.68 -4.91
N ASN A 156 -6.88 -11.48 -4.73
CA ASN A 156 -5.97 -12.48 -4.16
C ASN A 156 -5.85 -12.36 -2.63
N HIS A 157 -6.19 -11.19 -2.07
CA HIS A 157 -6.11 -10.89 -0.63
C HIS A 157 -7.46 -10.33 -0.12
N PRO A 158 -8.55 -11.12 -0.12
CA PRO A 158 -9.90 -10.61 0.13
C PRO A 158 -10.15 -10.08 1.54
N SER A 159 -9.29 -10.44 2.50
CA SER A 159 -9.32 -9.97 3.89
C SER A 159 -8.35 -8.82 4.17
N ASP A 160 -7.62 -8.33 3.16
CA ASP A 160 -6.73 -7.18 3.31
C ASP A 160 -7.55 -5.89 3.42
N THR A 161 -7.83 -5.48 4.66
CA THR A 161 -8.62 -4.30 4.95
C THR A 161 -7.94 -3.01 4.53
N GLN A 162 -6.60 -3.00 4.44
CA GLN A 162 -5.85 -1.84 3.96
C GLN A 162 -6.06 -1.64 2.45
N ALA A 163 -6.02 -2.72 1.66
CA ALA A 163 -6.35 -2.65 0.24
C ALA A 163 -7.80 -2.15 0.01
N VAL A 164 -8.76 -2.67 0.78
CA VAL A 164 -10.17 -2.22 0.73
C VAL A 164 -10.29 -0.73 1.09
N GLN A 165 -9.60 -0.27 2.14
CA GLN A 165 -9.54 1.14 2.51
C GLN A 165 -8.93 2.00 1.40
N THR A 166 -7.84 1.55 0.79
CA THR A 166 -7.18 2.27 -0.32
C THR A 166 -8.10 2.43 -1.51
N ILE A 167 -8.85 1.39 -1.90
CA ILE A 167 -9.81 1.47 -3.01
C ILE A 167 -10.91 2.49 -2.72
N ALA A 168 -11.50 2.44 -1.52
CA ALA A 168 -12.52 3.41 -1.10
C ALA A 168 -11.99 4.86 -1.14
N MET A 169 -10.80 5.08 -0.58
CA MET A 169 -10.15 6.39 -0.58
C MET A 169 -9.87 6.89 -2.00
N LEU A 170 -9.41 6.03 -2.91
CA LEU A 170 -9.15 6.40 -4.30
C LEU A 170 -10.43 6.80 -5.05
N TYR A 171 -11.53 6.06 -4.86
CA TYR A 171 -12.84 6.46 -5.40
C TYR A 171 -13.31 7.80 -4.83
N ALA A 172 -13.16 8.03 -3.52
CA ALA A 172 -13.49 9.32 -2.90
C ALA A 172 -12.67 10.46 -3.49
N LYS A 173 -11.36 10.26 -3.72
CA LYS A 173 -10.46 11.25 -4.34
C LYS A 173 -10.75 11.48 -5.81
N LYS A 174 -11.25 10.47 -6.52
CA LYS A 174 -11.76 10.59 -7.89
C LYS A 174 -13.11 11.35 -7.96
N GLY A 175 -13.81 11.52 -6.82
CA GLY A 175 -15.14 12.10 -6.76
C GLY A 175 -16.28 11.11 -7.00
N ASP A 176 -15.97 9.81 -7.08
CA ASP A 176 -16.94 8.73 -7.23
C ASP A 176 -17.42 8.29 -5.83
N PHE A 177 -18.41 9.01 -5.33
CA PHE A 177 -18.96 8.81 -3.99
C PHE A 177 -19.61 7.43 -3.86
N GLU A 178 -20.34 7.02 -4.88
CA GLU A 178 -21.13 5.80 -4.91
C GLU A 178 -20.23 4.57 -4.80
N GLN A 179 -19.16 4.49 -5.61
CA GLN A 179 -18.19 3.40 -5.48
C GLN A 179 -17.38 3.50 -4.19
N SER A 180 -17.04 4.70 -3.72
CA SER A 180 -16.39 4.87 -2.42
C SER A 180 -17.22 4.21 -1.31
N MET A 181 -18.53 4.49 -1.26
CA MET A 181 -19.41 3.92 -0.23
C MET A 181 -19.58 2.40 -0.35
N VAL A 182 -19.55 1.83 -1.55
CA VAL A 182 -19.54 0.37 -1.75
C VAL A 182 -18.33 -0.26 -1.05
N TRP A 183 -17.14 0.29 -1.26
CA TRP A 183 -15.92 -0.24 -0.65
C TRP A 183 -15.80 0.07 0.84
N GLN A 184 -16.32 1.21 1.31
CA GLN A 184 -16.41 1.49 2.74
C GLN A 184 -17.36 0.53 3.47
N LYS A 185 -18.51 0.18 2.86
CA LYS A 185 -19.41 -0.84 3.39
C LYS A 185 -18.74 -2.21 3.45
N LYS A 186 -17.99 -2.59 2.42
CA LYS A 186 -17.17 -3.82 2.47
C LYS A 186 -16.16 -3.77 3.63
N ARG A 187 -15.52 -2.63 3.86
CA ARG A 187 -14.60 -2.46 4.99
C ARG A 187 -15.30 -2.60 6.35
N SER A 188 -16.49 -2.03 6.52
CA SER A 188 -17.24 -2.12 7.77
C SER A 188 -17.73 -3.53 8.09
N GLU A 189 -17.94 -4.36 7.06
CA GLU A 189 -18.21 -5.79 7.21
C GLU A 189 -16.98 -6.58 7.68
N LEU A 190 -15.78 -6.20 7.24
CA LEU A 190 -14.51 -6.81 7.67
C LEU A 190 -14.04 -6.32 9.05
N GLU A 191 -14.36 -5.07 9.41
CA GLU A 191 -13.91 -4.41 10.63
C GLU A 191 -15.10 -3.83 11.45
N PRO A 192 -16.07 -4.64 11.89
CA PRO A 192 -17.32 -4.17 12.49
C PRO A 192 -17.16 -3.46 13.84
N THR A 193 -15.99 -3.60 14.48
CA THR A 193 -15.66 -2.97 15.77
C THR A 193 -14.63 -1.85 15.63
N ASN A 194 -14.20 -1.52 14.41
CA ASN A 194 -13.24 -0.45 14.19
C ASN A 194 -13.99 0.89 14.01
N ALA A 195 -13.94 1.74 15.05
CA ALA A 195 -14.61 3.04 15.05
C ALA A 195 -14.19 3.95 13.88
N GLU A 196 -12.94 3.86 13.43
CA GLU A 196 -12.40 4.68 12.32
C GLU A 196 -13.15 4.44 11.00
N VAL A 197 -13.64 3.22 10.78
CA VAL A 197 -14.38 2.85 9.56
C VAL A 197 -15.69 3.64 9.49
N PHE A 198 -16.45 3.60 10.58
CA PHE A 198 -17.74 4.29 10.66
C PHE A 198 -17.56 5.81 10.72
N TYR A 199 -16.48 6.29 11.35
CA TYR A 199 -16.10 7.70 11.30
C TYR A 199 -15.83 8.15 9.86
N THR A 200 -15.00 7.40 9.11
CA THR A 200 -14.69 7.71 7.69
C THR A 200 -15.96 7.75 6.83
N MET A 201 -16.88 6.80 7.02
CA MET A 201 -18.17 6.79 6.33
C MET A 201 -18.98 8.04 6.66
N GLY A 202 -19.07 8.38 7.95
CA GLY A 202 -19.75 9.58 8.43
C GLY A 202 -19.22 10.88 7.83
N VAL A 203 -17.89 11.03 7.79
CA VAL A 203 -17.22 12.17 7.15
C VAL A 203 -17.53 12.21 5.65
N THR A 204 -17.48 11.07 4.96
CA THR A 204 -17.74 10.99 3.52
C THR A 204 -19.17 11.39 3.18
N TYR A 205 -20.15 10.94 3.97
CA TYR A 205 -21.55 11.37 3.85
C TYR A 205 -21.71 12.88 4.11
N TRP A 206 -21.06 13.40 5.15
CA TRP A 206 -21.11 14.83 5.45
C TRP A 206 -20.54 15.68 4.32
N GLU A 207 -19.37 15.30 3.78
CA GLU A 207 -18.73 16.00 2.67
C GLU A 207 -19.62 16.02 1.42
N LYS A 208 -20.23 14.88 1.06
CA LYS A 208 -21.18 14.80 -0.05
C LYS A 208 -22.41 15.69 0.22
N ALA A 209 -23.01 15.58 1.41
CA ALA A 209 -24.18 16.35 1.78
C ALA A 209 -23.93 17.84 1.93
N ARG A 210 -22.71 18.29 2.25
CA ARG A 210 -22.37 19.71 2.39
C ARG A 210 -21.90 20.34 1.10
N ASN A 211 -21.11 19.62 0.30
CA ASN A 211 -20.42 20.19 -0.85
C ASN A 211 -21.22 20.09 -2.15
N THR A 212 -22.23 19.23 -2.23
CA THR A 212 -23.11 19.20 -3.41
C THR A 212 -24.02 20.44 -3.42
N PRO A 213 -24.03 21.25 -4.50
CA PRO A 213 -24.91 22.41 -4.62
C PRO A 213 -26.40 22.07 -4.47
N GLU A 214 -27.24 23.05 -4.12
CA GLU A 214 -28.68 22.83 -3.89
C GLU A 214 -29.39 22.43 -5.19
N GLU A 215 -28.94 22.96 -6.33
CA GLU A 215 -29.42 22.65 -7.66
C GLU A 215 -29.12 21.22 -8.13
N GLU A 216 -28.11 20.57 -7.54
CA GLU A 216 -27.67 19.21 -7.91
C GLU A 216 -28.26 18.13 -6.99
N MET A 217 -28.82 18.49 -5.83
CA MET A 217 -29.33 17.53 -4.85
C MET A 217 -30.52 18.08 -4.08
N THR A 218 -31.64 17.36 -4.19
CA THR A 218 -32.89 17.72 -3.49
C THR A 218 -32.72 17.68 -1.97
N PRO A 219 -33.53 18.45 -1.21
CA PRO A 219 -33.52 18.38 0.25
C PRO A 219 -33.73 16.97 0.80
N GLU A 220 -34.57 16.15 0.17
CA GLU A 220 -34.85 14.77 0.57
C GLU A 220 -33.63 13.87 0.35
N ALA A 221 -32.99 13.95 -0.82
CA ALA A 221 -31.77 13.20 -1.10
C ALA A 221 -30.64 13.60 -0.14
N ARG A 222 -30.52 14.91 0.17
CA ARG A 222 -29.56 15.41 1.15
C ARG A 222 -29.86 14.88 2.54
N ARG A 223 -31.13 14.84 2.94
CA ARG A 223 -31.56 14.27 4.22
C ARG A 223 -31.16 12.80 4.35
N VAL A 224 -31.31 11.99 3.30
CA VAL A 224 -30.85 10.58 3.29
C VAL A 224 -29.34 10.47 3.56
N LEU A 225 -28.52 11.37 3.00
CA LEU A 225 -27.08 11.37 3.27
C LEU A 225 -26.77 11.80 4.72
N VAL A 226 -27.46 12.83 5.23
CA VAL A 226 -27.30 13.29 6.61
C VAL A 226 -27.72 12.19 7.60
N ASP A 227 -28.84 11.50 7.34
CA ASP A 227 -29.33 10.35 8.12
C ASP A 227 -28.27 9.22 8.18
N ALA A 228 -27.76 8.81 7.00
CA ALA A 228 -26.77 7.73 6.89
C ALA A 228 -25.44 8.10 7.56
N GLY A 229 -24.99 9.34 7.38
CA GLY A 229 -23.77 9.82 8.00
C GLY A 229 -23.91 9.97 9.52
N MET A 230 -25.06 10.43 10.01
CA MET A 230 -25.36 10.49 11.45
C MET A 230 -25.32 9.10 12.08
N GLN A 231 -25.94 8.10 11.44
CA GLN A 231 -25.92 6.71 11.90
C GLN A 231 -24.48 6.17 12.01
N ALA A 232 -23.65 6.42 10.98
CA ALA A 232 -22.26 5.99 10.98
C ALA A 232 -21.45 6.67 12.11
N LEU A 233 -21.61 7.98 12.30
CA LEU A 233 -20.90 8.71 13.34
C LEU A 233 -21.33 8.31 14.76
N GLN A 234 -22.62 8.05 14.96
CA GLN A 234 -23.13 7.51 16.22
C GLN A 234 -22.50 6.16 16.51
N LYS A 235 -22.44 5.26 15.52
CA LYS A 235 -21.76 3.97 15.66
C LYS A 235 -20.27 4.12 16.01
N ALA A 236 -19.58 5.07 15.39
CA ALA A 236 -18.19 5.38 15.71
C ALA A 236 -18.03 5.84 17.16
N SER A 237 -18.91 6.71 17.64
CA SER A 237 -18.91 7.22 19.02
C SER A 237 -19.31 6.16 20.06
N GLU A 238 -20.09 5.15 19.68
CA GLU A 238 -20.39 3.99 20.54
C GLU A 238 -19.17 3.07 20.68
N LEU A 239 -18.46 2.83 19.57
CA LEU A 239 -17.30 1.93 19.54
C LEU A 239 -16.06 2.54 20.23
N LYS A 240 -15.91 3.86 20.17
CA LYS A 240 -14.81 4.59 20.80
C LYS A 240 -15.35 5.71 21.67
N VAL A 241 -15.30 5.49 22.98
CA VAL A 241 -15.64 6.51 23.98
C VAL A 241 -14.70 7.70 23.82
N ASP A 242 -15.23 8.92 24.01
CA ASP A 242 -14.49 10.17 23.89
C ASP A 242 -13.82 10.38 22.51
N TYR A 243 -14.43 9.85 21.45
CA TYR A 243 -13.96 10.06 20.09
C TYR A 243 -14.27 11.49 19.62
N PHE A 244 -13.38 12.41 19.98
CA PHE A 244 -13.48 13.84 19.70
C PHE A 244 -13.89 14.14 18.26
N GLU A 245 -13.18 13.54 17.30
CA GLU A 245 -13.39 13.77 15.87
C GLU A 245 -14.80 13.36 15.45
N ALA A 246 -15.30 12.19 15.87
CA ALA A 246 -16.66 11.76 15.58
C ALA A 246 -17.69 12.74 16.17
N MET A 247 -17.52 13.20 17.41
CA MET A 247 -18.44 14.15 18.05
C MET A 247 -18.49 15.50 17.33
N VAL A 248 -17.35 15.97 16.80
CA VAL A 248 -17.30 17.19 15.97
C VAL A 248 -18.19 17.02 14.75
N TYR A 249 -18.08 15.90 14.03
CA TYR A 249 -18.92 15.66 12.85
C TYR A 249 -20.39 15.41 13.19
N ILE A 250 -20.72 14.80 14.34
CA ILE A 250 -22.12 14.66 14.80
C ILE A 250 -22.76 16.04 14.96
N ASN A 251 -22.06 16.98 15.61
CA ASN A 251 -22.49 18.37 15.69
C ASN A 251 -22.72 18.96 14.29
N LEU A 252 -21.76 18.82 13.38
CA LEU A 252 -21.89 19.36 12.02
C LEU A 252 -23.08 18.74 11.27
N MET A 253 -23.37 17.46 11.46
CA MET A 253 -24.55 16.81 10.88
C MET A 253 -25.86 17.38 11.40
N TYR A 254 -25.98 17.65 12.71
CA TYR A 254 -27.17 18.32 13.25
C TYR A 254 -27.39 19.71 12.65
N ARG A 255 -26.30 20.44 12.36
CA ARG A 255 -26.39 21.74 11.68
C ARG A 255 -26.82 21.58 10.22
N GLU A 256 -26.36 20.55 9.52
CA GLU A 256 -26.85 20.24 8.17
C GLU A 256 -28.33 19.82 8.20
N TYR A 257 -28.77 19.02 9.17
CA TYR A 257 -30.20 18.72 9.39
C TYR A 257 -31.05 19.97 9.58
N ALA A 258 -30.59 20.91 10.40
CA ALA A 258 -31.32 22.13 10.71
C ALA A 258 -31.57 23.00 9.46
N LYS A 259 -30.68 22.97 8.46
CA LYS A 259 -30.89 23.67 7.18
C LYS A 259 -32.01 23.05 6.34
N LEU A 260 -32.28 21.76 6.54
CA LEU A 260 -33.31 21.01 5.79
C LEU A 260 -34.66 21.00 6.50
N GLU A 261 -34.76 21.61 7.68
CA GLU A 261 -35.98 21.62 8.49
C GLU A 261 -36.75 22.92 8.31
N ALA A 262 -38.03 22.80 7.95
CA ALA A 262 -38.92 23.93 7.73
C ALA A 262 -39.61 24.39 9.02
N ASP A 263 -39.79 23.49 9.99
CA ASP A 263 -40.35 23.82 11.29
C ASP A 263 -39.29 24.51 12.17
N GLU A 264 -39.52 25.78 12.51
CA GLU A 264 -38.56 26.59 13.27
C GLU A 264 -38.33 26.06 14.70
N ALA A 265 -39.30 25.40 15.33
CA ALA A 265 -39.11 24.81 16.65
C ALA A 265 -38.20 23.57 16.59
N LYS A 266 -38.43 22.69 15.61
CA LYS A 266 -37.56 21.52 15.37
C LYS A 266 -36.16 21.92 14.95
N LYS A 267 -36.05 22.95 14.12
CA LYS A 267 -34.76 23.54 13.73
C LYS A 267 -33.99 24.07 14.94
N ALA A 268 -34.66 24.79 15.85
CA ALA A 268 -34.04 25.25 17.09
C ALA A 268 -33.57 24.08 17.98
N GLU A 269 -34.36 23.00 18.05
CA GLU A 269 -33.97 21.78 18.77
C GLU A 269 -32.71 21.13 18.17
N LEU A 270 -32.65 20.98 16.84
CA LEU A 270 -31.48 20.42 16.14
C LEU A 270 -30.22 21.25 16.39
N LEU A 271 -30.33 22.58 16.37
CA LEU A 271 -29.21 23.48 16.68
C LEU A 271 -28.77 23.35 18.15
N ALA A 272 -29.70 23.21 19.08
CA ALA A 272 -29.37 22.96 20.48
C ALA A 272 -28.66 21.61 20.67
N GLN A 273 -29.08 20.56 19.96
CA GLN A 273 -28.39 19.26 19.98
C GLN A 273 -26.98 19.38 19.40
N ALA A 274 -26.79 20.13 18.31
CA ALA A 274 -25.49 20.41 17.74
C ALA A 274 -24.54 21.09 18.75
N ASP A 275 -25.02 22.10 19.48
CA ASP A 275 -24.25 22.80 20.51
C ASP A 275 -23.88 21.88 21.69
N GLN A 276 -24.80 20.99 22.09
CA GLN A 276 -24.50 19.97 23.11
C GLN A 276 -23.38 19.03 22.67
N TRP A 277 -23.39 18.56 21.42
CA TRP A 277 -22.33 17.72 20.88
C TRP A 277 -21.00 18.44 20.75
N GLN A 278 -21.01 19.73 20.40
CA GLN A 278 -19.82 20.57 20.43
C GLN A 278 -19.21 20.63 21.82
N LYS A 279 -20.03 20.83 22.86
CA LYS A 279 -19.58 20.84 24.25
C LYS A 279 -18.99 19.48 24.65
N LYS A 280 -19.69 18.37 24.34
CA LYS A 280 -19.18 17.00 24.60
C LYS A 280 -17.83 16.75 23.95
N ALA A 281 -17.64 17.21 22.71
CA ALA A 281 -16.36 17.09 22.01
C ALA A 281 -15.25 17.84 22.76
N LEU A 282 -15.47 19.10 23.14
CA LEU A 282 -14.48 19.88 23.88
C LEU A 282 -14.12 19.23 25.23
N GLU A 283 -15.11 18.69 25.94
CA GLU A 283 -14.88 17.95 27.18
C GLU A 283 -14.08 16.65 26.95
N ALA A 284 -14.38 15.88 25.90
CA ALA A 284 -13.64 14.69 25.53
C ALA A 284 -12.17 15.02 25.21
N ARG A 285 -11.92 16.10 24.48
CA ARG A 285 -10.57 16.59 24.20
C ARG A 285 -9.83 17.01 25.47
N ALA A 286 -10.50 17.69 26.39
CA ALA A 286 -9.92 18.09 27.67
C ALA A 286 -9.53 16.86 28.52
N ARG A 287 -10.40 15.84 28.59
CA ARG A 287 -10.10 14.57 29.26
C ARG A 287 -8.90 13.86 28.64
N ALA A 288 -8.83 13.79 27.30
CA ALA A 288 -7.70 13.17 26.60
C ALA A 288 -6.37 13.88 26.89
N LEU A 289 -6.36 15.22 26.88
CA LEU A 289 -5.17 16.01 27.19
C LEU A 289 -4.74 15.83 28.65
N GLN A 290 -5.69 15.80 29.58
CA GLN A 290 -5.42 15.56 31.00
C GLN A 290 -4.74 14.20 31.20
N LYS A 291 -5.28 13.14 30.58
CA LYS A 291 -4.69 11.80 30.62
C LYS A 291 -3.27 11.77 30.06
N GLN A 292 -3.01 12.45 28.94
CA GLN A 292 -1.66 12.54 28.37
C GLN A 292 -0.67 13.23 29.31
N ARG A 293 -1.10 14.30 29.99
CA ARG A 293 -0.27 15.01 30.99
C ARG A 293 0.06 14.10 32.17
N GLU A 294 -0.92 13.36 32.69
CA GLU A 294 -0.73 12.39 33.77
C GLU A 294 0.25 11.28 33.36
N GLU A 295 0.11 10.74 32.16
CA GLU A 295 1.03 9.73 31.62
C GLU A 295 2.46 10.27 31.41
N ALA A 296 2.61 11.53 30.99
CA ALA A 296 3.90 12.18 30.85
C ALA A 296 4.56 12.42 32.22
N ALA A 297 3.82 12.96 33.18
CA ALA A 297 4.28 13.19 34.55
C ALA A 297 4.69 11.87 35.24
N ALA A 298 3.98 10.77 34.98
CA ALA A 298 4.34 9.44 35.47
C ALA A 298 5.66 8.90 34.88
N LYS A 299 6.01 9.30 33.64
CA LYS A 299 7.25 8.89 32.97
C LYS A 299 8.44 9.76 33.32
N ASN A 300 8.22 11.04 33.61
CA ASN A 300 9.28 11.98 34.00
C ASN A 300 8.78 12.92 35.11
N PRO A 301 8.93 12.54 36.39
CA PRO A 301 8.41 13.30 37.54
C PRO A 301 8.97 14.74 37.67
N LEU A 302 10.05 15.05 36.96
CA LEU A 302 10.71 16.37 36.96
C LEU A 302 10.08 17.37 35.98
N GLU A 303 9.20 16.94 35.06
CA GLU A 303 8.42 17.83 34.17
C GLU A 303 7.07 18.26 34.79
N ALA A 304 6.77 17.80 36.01
CA ALA A 304 5.54 18.12 36.73
C ALA A 304 5.63 19.35 37.65
N LEU A 305 6.75 20.10 37.58
CA LEU A 305 6.99 21.38 38.27
C LEU A 305 7.02 22.53 37.27
#